data_AF-A0A2K5QWW5-F1
#
_entry.id   AF-A0A2K5QWW5-F1
#
_cell.length_a   1.000
_cell.length_b   1.000
_cell.length_c   1.000
_cell.angle_alpha   90.00
_cell.angle_beta   90.00
_cell.angle_gamma   90.00
#
_symmetry.space_group_name_H-M   'P 1'
#
loop_
_entity.id
_entity.type
_entity.pdbx_description
1 polymer ?
#
loop_
_entity_poly.entity_id
_entity_poly.type
_entity_poly.pdbx_seq_one_letter_code
_entity_poly.pdbx_strand_id
1 'polypeptide(L)'
;MSQKQLKEAFVSNLNGTTGLYFPAFCIRCRGFLFIFSQHMCSFSHTLKTRFFIDFVVLIVPVVVTLTIWASFILLELLTVIIFGAGLRACYARVLFQKILEKLLNISVESEYIPAISCFRVITSASTAIAILAVDFPLFHRRFAKTELYGTRAMDFGVGGFVFGTAMVWSKLCYFTNSLYSEYLIEYGVHWNFFFTVIVVKLVTPLLLIIILLNKSWIIALSITVLYQLALDFTPLKRLILYGTDGNGTWTNHEGIISTLEYVAIHMAGVQTGLYVHKNRSHIKGLIKVACCLLLAAISLFISLYVVQVNVEAVSRRMANLAFCIWIVASSLILLSSLLLVDIILSFTKFLIKGALVPCSWKLLLSSVTNKKHSESLVPETERGESSLCLITALNRKQLIFFLLSNITTGLINLMVDTLHSSTLWALFVVNLYMFSNRFIVYVLYLQDKTIKFW
;
A
#
# COMPACT_ATOMS: atom_id res chain seq x y z
N MET A 1 14.50 -20.76 30.64
CA MET A 1 14.64 -19.97 29.38
C MET A 1 14.26 -18.54 29.71
N SER A 2 15.08 -17.53 29.36
CA SER A 2 14.73 -16.13 29.64
C SER A 2 13.51 -15.69 28.80
N GLN A 3 12.75 -14.70 29.27
CA GLN A 3 11.59 -14.17 28.53
C GLN A 3 11.98 -13.67 27.12
N LYS A 4 13.21 -13.16 26.96
CA LYS A 4 13.79 -12.80 25.67
C LYS A 4 13.97 -14.02 24.76
N GLN A 5 14.57 -15.10 25.25
CA GLN A 5 14.75 -16.35 24.49
C GLN A 5 13.41 -16.99 24.11
N LEU A 6 12.38 -16.91 24.98
CA LEU A 6 11.04 -17.38 24.64
C LEU A 6 10.42 -16.56 23.51
N LYS A 7 10.55 -15.23 23.54
CA LYS A 7 10.10 -14.36 22.43
C LYS A 7 10.86 -14.61 21.13
N GLU A 8 12.19 -14.81 21.20
CA GLU A 8 13.01 -15.14 20.03
C GLU A 8 12.59 -16.50 19.44
N ALA A 9 12.45 -17.53 20.28
CA ALA A 9 11.97 -18.85 19.88
C ALA A 9 10.57 -18.78 19.22
N PHE A 10 9.68 -17.94 19.77
CA PHE A 10 8.31 -17.75 19.29
C PHE A 10 8.21 -17.12 17.90
N VAL A 11 9.23 -16.38 17.46
CA VAL A 11 9.26 -15.71 16.14
C VAL A 11 10.24 -16.39 15.16
N SER A 12 11.00 -17.39 15.63
CA SER A 12 11.99 -18.14 14.83
C SER A 12 11.43 -19.37 14.10
N ASN A 13 12.22 -19.93 13.16
CA ASN A 13 11.96 -21.14 12.36
C ASN A 13 10.71 -21.08 11.49
N LEU A 14 10.47 -19.90 10.93
CA LEU A 14 9.26 -19.57 10.20
C LEU A 14 9.48 -19.69 8.68
N ASN A 15 9.16 -20.87 8.12
CA ASN A 15 9.23 -21.14 6.67
C ASN A 15 8.10 -20.45 5.87
N GLY A 16 8.41 -19.89 4.71
CA GLY A 16 7.44 -19.15 3.89
C GLY A 16 6.32 -19.99 3.27
N THR A 17 5.22 -19.32 2.90
CA THR A 17 4.11 -19.92 2.13
C THR A 17 4.29 -19.69 0.62
N THR A 18 3.52 -20.42 -0.20
CA THR A 18 3.41 -20.17 -1.65
C THR A 18 2.74 -18.82 -1.93
N GLY A 19 3.30 -18.02 -2.84
CA GLY A 19 3.04 -16.56 -2.97
C GLY A 19 1.67 -16.09 -3.46
N LEU A 20 0.68 -16.97 -3.55
CA LEU A 20 -0.66 -16.68 -4.11
C LEU A 20 -1.68 -16.10 -3.10
N TYR A 21 -1.37 -16.06 -1.80
CA TYR A 21 -2.34 -15.63 -0.77
C TYR A 21 -2.45 -14.10 -0.58
N PHE A 22 -1.47 -13.33 -1.08
CA PHE A 22 -1.40 -11.88 -0.87
C PHE A 22 -2.39 -11.06 -1.73
N PRO A 23 -2.63 -11.39 -3.02
CA PRO A 23 -3.68 -10.77 -3.84
C PRO A 23 -5.08 -10.75 -3.22
N ALA A 24 -5.47 -11.85 -2.56
CA ALA A 24 -6.79 -11.98 -1.94
C ALA A 24 -6.91 -11.14 -0.64
N PHE A 25 -5.81 -10.93 0.07
CA PHE A 25 -5.73 -10.01 1.21
C PHE A 25 -5.98 -8.55 0.77
N CYS A 26 -5.43 -8.15 -0.38
CA CYS A 26 -5.57 -6.82 -0.97
C CYS A 26 -7.01 -6.49 -1.40
N ILE A 27 -7.74 -7.46 -1.96
CA ILE A 27 -9.13 -7.30 -2.41
C ILE A 27 -10.08 -7.12 -1.20
N ARG A 28 -9.85 -7.88 -0.11
CA ARG A 28 -10.65 -7.83 1.13
C ARG A 28 -10.50 -6.50 1.87
N CYS A 29 -9.30 -5.92 1.87
CA CYS A 29 -8.99 -4.66 2.55
C CYS A 29 -9.65 -3.42 1.93
N ARG A 30 -10.47 -3.49 0.87
CA ARG A 30 -11.27 -2.32 0.40
C ARG A 30 -12.73 -2.64 0.06
N GLY A 31 -13.06 -3.86 -0.37
CA GLY A 31 -14.45 -4.26 -0.65
C GLY A 31 -15.37 -4.09 0.57
N PHE A 32 -14.90 -4.45 1.77
CA PHE A 32 -15.64 -4.25 3.02
C PHE A 32 -15.57 -2.81 3.56
N LEU A 33 -14.46 -2.10 3.32
CA LEU A 33 -14.27 -0.72 3.79
C LEU A 33 -15.34 0.23 3.24
N PHE A 34 -15.62 0.13 1.94
CA PHE A 34 -16.39 1.18 1.30
C PHE A 34 -17.91 0.97 1.46
N ILE A 35 -18.38 -0.28 1.40
CA ILE A 35 -19.80 -0.64 1.64
C ILE A 35 -20.23 -0.16 3.04
N PHE A 36 -19.35 -0.25 4.04
CA PHE A 36 -19.65 0.19 5.40
C PHE A 36 -19.47 1.71 5.60
N SER A 37 -18.46 2.35 4.96
CA SER A 37 -18.28 3.81 5.00
C SER A 37 -19.45 4.58 4.38
N GLN A 38 -20.09 3.96 3.39
CA GLN A 38 -21.18 4.51 2.60
C GLN A 38 -22.49 4.63 3.39
N HIS A 39 -22.67 3.85 4.47
CA HIS A 39 -23.88 3.91 5.29
C HIS A 39 -23.78 4.92 6.45
N MET A 40 -22.57 5.16 6.99
CA MET A 40 -22.37 5.94 8.22
C MET A 40 -21.88 7.38 7.98
N CYS A 41 -21.10 7.63 6.92
CA CYS A 41 -20.52 8.96 6.67
C CYS A 41 -21.52 9.97 6.08
N SER A 42 -22.65 9.50 5.53
CA SER A 42 -23.77 10.36 5.11
C SER A 42 -24.60 10.90 6.28
N PHE A 43 -24.37 10.41 7.51
CA PHE A 43 -25.26 10.68 8.66
C PHE A 43 -24.66 11.62 9.71
N SER A 44 -23.36 11.99 9.61
CA SER A 44 -22.69 12.66 10.74
C SER A 44 -21.92 13.94 10.38
N HIS A 45 -22.32 15.04 11.03
CA HIS A 45 -21.85 16.40 10.75
C HIS A 45 -20.63 16.85 11.59
N THR A 46 -20.14 16.07 12.57
CA THR A 46 -19.06 16.52 13.47
C THR A 46 -17.69 15.89 13.15
N LEU A 47 -16.62 16.68 13.26
CA LEU A 47 -15.24 16.26 13.00
C LEU A 47 -14.83 14.98 13.78
N LYS A 48 -15.27 14.87 15.03
CA LYS A 48 -14.99 13.73 15.92
C LYS A 48 -15.61 12.43 15.40
N THR A 49 -16.87 12.49 15.00
CA THR A 49 -17.58 11.33 14.45
C THR A 49 -17.00 10.87 13.12
N ARG A 50 -16.55 11.82 12.27
CA ARG A 50 -15.86 11.49 11.01
C ARG A 50 -14.54 10.76 11.26
N PHE A 51 -13.74 11.21 12.21
CA PHE A 51 -12.51 10.50 12.60
C PHE A 51 -12.79 9.07 13.08
N PHE A 52 -13.81 8.89 13.93
CA PHE A 52 -14.17 7.56 14.44
C PHE A 52 -14.69 6.63 13.35
N ILE A 53 -15.54 7.13 12.45
CA ILE A 53 -16.03 6.38 11.29
C ILE A 53 -14.86 5.99 10.39
N ASP A 54 -13.97 6.92 10.06
CA ASP A 54 -12.78 6.66 9.25
C ASP A 54 -11.87 5.61 9.92
N PHE A 55 -11.73 5.63 11.25
CA PHE A 55 -10.98 4.63 12.01
C PHE A 55 -11.64 3.24 11.91
N VAL A 56 -12.92 3.13 12.29
CA VAL A 56 -13.63 1.84 12.30
C VAL A 56 -13.64 1.24 10.90
N VAL A 57 -13.93 2.06 9.90
CA VAL A 57 -13.89 1.66 8.51
C VAL A 57 -12.49 1.19 8.15
N LEU A 58 -11.45 2.03 8.21
CA LEU A 58 -10.13 1.71 7.65
C LEU A 58 -9.32 0.67 8.43
N ILE A 59 -9.53 0.53 9.75
CA ILE A 59 -8.66 -0.26 10.62
C ILE A 59 -9.26 -1.60 10.98
N VAL A 60 -10.51 -1.64 11.43
CA VAL A 60 -11.11 -2.87 11.96
C VAL A 60 -11.06 -4.00 10.93
N PRO A 61 -11.42 -3.79 9.65
CA PRO A 61 -11.28 -4.81 8.62
C PRO A 61 -9.84 -5.26 8.43
N VAL A 62 -8.86 -4.34 8.39
CA VAL A 62 -7.43 -4.69 8.22
C VAL A 62 -6.91 -5.50 9.42
N VAL A 63 -7.35 -5.19 10.64
CA VAL A 63 -7.01 -5.97 11.84
C VAL A 63 -7.62 -7.36 11.74
N VAL A 64 -8.92 -7.46 11.39
CA VAL A 64 -9.63 -8.73 11.26
C VAL A 64 -9.05 -9.60 10.15
N THR A 65 -8.67 -9.02 9.00
CA THR A 65 -8.06 -9.74 7.88
C THR A 65 -6.69 -10.31 8.23
N LEU A 66 -5.87 -9.58 9.00
CA LEU A 66 -4.54 -10.00 9.43
C LEU A 66 -4.56 -11.02 10.57
N THR A 67 -5.69 -11.16 11.29
CA THR A 67 -5.79 -11.97 12.51
C THR A 67 -6.75 -13.15 12.32
N ILE A 68 -8.06 -12.91 12.53
CA ILE A 68 -9.09 -13.96 12.63
C ILE A 68 -9.41 -14.56 11.25
N TRP A 69 -9.57 -13.71 10.23
CA TRP A 69 -10.09 -14.12 8.91
C TRP A 69 -9.01 -14.62 7.95
N ALA A 70 -7.78 -14.73 8.43
CA ALA A 70 -6.68 -15.32 7.71
C ALA A 70 -7.09 -16.69 7.12
N SER A 71 -7.72 -17.57 7.91
CA SER A 71 -8.02 -18.95 7.50
C SER A 71 -9.01 -19.08 6.32
N PHE A 72 -9.82 -18.05 6.02
CA PHE A 72 -10.92 -18.11 5.04
C PHE A 72 -10.64 -17.39 3.71
N ILE A 73 -9.38 -17.28 3.30
CA ILE A 73 -8.98 -16.52 2.09
C ILE A 73 -9.53 -17.13 0.79
N LEU A 74 -9.54 -18.47 0.67
CA LEU A 74 -9.96 -19.17 -0.57
C LEU A 74 -11.48 -19.13 -0.80
N LEU A 75 -12.26 -19.25 0.29
CA LEU A 75 -13.72 -19.25 0.24
C LEU A 75 -14.27 -17.93 -0.34
N GLU A 76 -13.59 -16.82 -0.09
CA GLU A 76 -14.06 -15.51 -0.54
C GLU A 76 -13.73 -15.19 -2.00
N LEU A 77 -12.60 -15.65 -2.54
CA LEU A 77 -12.31 -15.53 -3.97
C LEU A 77 -13.45 -16.17 -4.79
N LEU A 78 -13.96 -17.30 -4.29
CA LEU A 78 -15.11 -17.98 -4.85
C LEU A 78 -16.38 -17.10 -4.79
N THR A 79 -16.67 -16.45 -3.66
CA THR A 79 -17.86 -15.59 -3.52
C THR A 79 -17.86 -14.37 -4.43
N VAL A 80 -16.70 -13.73 -4.65
CA VAL A 80 -16.59 -12.57 -5.55
C VAL A 80 -16.78 -12.98 -7.02
N ILE A 81 -16.22 -14.13 -7.41
CA ILE A 81 -16.39 -14.69 -8.77
C ILE A 81 -17.85 -15.06 -9.00
N ILE A 82 -18.50 -15.71 -8.02
CA ILE A 82 -19.92 -16.10 -8.09
C ILE A 82 -20.82 -14.86 -8.14
N PHE A 83 -20.56 -13.83 -7.33
CA PHE A 83 -21.33 -12.59 -7.34
C PHE A 83 -21.17 -11.82 -8.67
N GLY A 84 -19.95 -11.75 -9.22
CA GLY A 84 -19.70 -11.15 -10.53
C GLY A 84 -20.38 -11.91 -11.68
N ALA A 85 -20.38 -13.25 -11.63
CA ALA A 85 -21.11 -14.09 -12.57
C ALA A 85 -22.63 -13.92 -12.42
N GLY A 86 -23.13 -13.82 -11.18
CA GLY A 86 -24.55 -13.61 -10.85
C GLY A 86 -25.07 -12.26 -11.33
N LEU A 87 -24.32 -11.17 -11.14
CA LEU A 87 -24.68 -9.85 -11.67
C LEU A 87 -24.75 -9.85 -13.21
N ARG A 88 -23.83 -10.57 -13.87
CA ARG A 88 -23.83 -10.74 -15.33
C ARG A 88 -25.02 -11.57 -15.82
N ALA A 89 -25.48 -12.53 -15.02
CA ALA A 89 -26.63 -13.38 -15.35
C ALA A 89 -27.97 -12.70 -15.06
N CYS A 90 -28.05 -11.89 -13.99
CA CYS A 90 -29.30 -11.28 -13.51
C CYS A 90 -29.72 -10.03 -14.30
N TYR A 91 -28.78 -9.31 -14.93
CA TYR A 91 -29.08 -8.20 -15.82
C TYR A 91 -29.13 -8.67 -17.28
N ALA A 92 -30.25 -8.41 -17.97
CA ALA A 92 -30.40 -8.70 -19.39
C ALA A 92 -29.23 -8.10 -20.21
N ARG A 93 -28.54 -8.94 -21.00
CA ARG A 93 -27.31 -8.62 -21.77
C ARG A 93 -27.40 -7.28 -22.52
N VAL A 94 -28.57 -6.98 -23.09
CA VAL A 94 -28.83 -5.79 -23.91
C VAL A 94 -29.00 -4.51 -23.07
N LEU A 95 -29.65 -4.59 -21.91
CA LEU A 95 -29.83 -3.44 -21.01
C LEU A 95 -28.51 -3.06 -20.33
N PHE A 96 -27.73 -4.07 -19.94
CA PHE A 96 -26.39 -3.87 -19.37
C PHE A 96 -25.43 -3.21 -20.37
N GLN A 97 -25.43 -3.62 -21.64
CA GLN A 97 -24.59 -3.01 -22.67
C GLN A 97 -24.89 -1.53 -22.89
N LYS A 98 -26.18 -1.15 -23.00
CA LYS A 98 -26.57 0.27 -23.18
C LYS A 98 -26.19 1.15 -21.98
N ILE A 99 -26.37 0.63 -20.75
CA ILE A 99 -25.98 1.33 -19.52
C ILE A 99 -24.45 1.45 -19.44
N LEU A 100 -23.72 0.39 -19.79
CA LEU A 100 -22.26 0.36 -19.76
C LEU A 100 -21.65 1.33 -20.78
N GLU A 101 -22.18 1.40 -22.01
CA GLU A 101 -21.73 2.37 -23.02
C GLU A 101 -21.94 3.81 -22.55
N LYS A 102 -23.12 4.10 -21.96
CA LYS A 102 -23.41 5.42 -21.41
C LYS A 102 -22.45 5.78 -20.27
N LEU A 103 -22.03 4.79 -19.47
CA LEU A 103 -21.06 4.98 -18.39
C LEU A 103 -19.62 5.16 -18.87
N LEU A 104 -19.20 4.37 -19.86
CA LEU A 104 -17.83 4.41 -20.41
C LEU A 104 -17.47 5.79 -20.98
N ASN A 105 -18.48 6.50 -21.48
CA ASN A 105 -18.33 7.81 -22.10
C ASN A 105 -18.39 8.97 -21.10
N ILE A 106 -18.72 8.73 -19.83
CA ILE A 106 -18.80 9.80 -18.85
C ILE A 106 -17.41 10.41 -18.61
N SER A 107 -17.36 11.74 -18.62
CA SER A 107 -16.15 12.47 -18.32
C SER A 107 -15.90 12.52 -16.81
N VAL A 108 -14.66 12.23 -16.45
CA VAL A 108 -14.16 12.28 -15.08
C VAL A 108 -13.05 13.31 -15.03
N GLU A 109 -13.21 14.28 -14.15
CA GLU A 109 -12.15 15.21 -13.80
C GLU A 109 -11.36 14.63 -12.64
N SER A 110 -10.08 14.32 -12.87
CA SER A 110 -9.22 13.65 -11.89
C SER A 110 -7.90 14.41 -11.74
N GLU A 111 -7.93 15.52 -11.02
CA GLU A 111 -6.72 16.26 -10.62
C GLU A 111 -5.79 15.40 -9.73
N TYR A 112 -6.38 14.49 -8.94
CA TYR A 112 -5.70 13.52 -8.08
C TYR A 112 -6.27 12.10 -8.28
N ILE A 113 -5.44 11.07 -8.08
CA ILE A 113 -5.87 9.66 -8.18
C ILE A 113 -5.99 9.06 -6.76
N PRO A 114 -7.21 8.91 -6.23
CA PRO A 114 -7.47 8.44 -4.87
C PRO A 114 -6.88 7.06 -4.59
N ALA A 115 -6.83 6.18 -5.59
CA ALA A 115 -6.29 4.82 -5.46
C ALA A 115 -4.83 4.81 -5.00
N ILE A 116 -3.99 5.76 -5.45
CA ILE A 116 -2.58 5.87 -5.02
C ILE A 116 -2.50 6.28 -3.55
N SER A 117 -3.35 7.22 -3.12
CA SER A 117 -3.43 7.66 -1.73
C SER A 117 -3.93 6.53 -0.82
N CYS A 118 -4.88 5.72 -1.29
CA CYS A 118 -5.39 4.55 -0.57
C CYS A 118 -4.32 3.45 -0.47
N PHE A 119 -3.59 3.18 -1.56
CA PHE A 119 -2.49 2.21 -1.60
C PHE A 119 -1.47 2.49 -0.48
N ARG A 120 -1.04 3.75 -0.36
CA ARG A 120 -0.05 4.18 0.63
C ARG A 120 -0.56 4.04 2.07
N VAL A 121 -1.81 4.42 2.33
CA VAL A 121 -2.43 4.30 3.66
C VAL A 121 -2.64 2.85 4.05
N ILE A 122 -3.15 2.00 3.16
CA ILE A 122 -3.36 0.57 3.41
C ILE A 122 -2.02 -0.11 3.70
N THR A 123 -1.00 0.16 2.89
CA THR A 123 0.34 -0.41 3.08
C THR A 123 0.93 0.00 4.43
N SER A 124 0.82 1.28 4.80
CA SER A 124 1.35 1.79 6.07
C SER A 124 0.58 1.25 7.27
N ALA A 125 -0.75 1.20 7.20
CA ALA A 125 -1.60 0.70 8.27
C ALA A 125 -1.39 -0.81 8.49
N SER A 126 -1.36 -1.60 7.40
CA SER A 126 -1.11 -3.04 7.47
C SER A 126 0.27 -3.34 8.08
N THR A 127 1.28 -2.55 7.71
CA THR A 127 2.63 -2.69 8.26
C THR A 127 2.67 -2.35 9.75
N ALA A 128 2.05 -1.25 10.17
CA ALA A 128 1.98 -0.86 11.58
C ALA A 128 1.25 -1.90 12.44
N ILE A 129 0.14 -2.46 11.94
CA ILE A 129 -0.60 -3.54 12.62
C ILE A 129 0.30 -4.77 12.73
N ALA A 130 0.95 -5.19 11.64
CA ALA A 130 1.77 -6.39 11.63
C ALA A 130 2.99 -6.31 12.57
N ILE A 131 3.61 -5.13 12.70
CA ILE A 131 4.76 -4.90 13.59
C ILE A 131 4.41 -5.18 15.05
N LEU A 132 3.21 -4.81 15.51
CA LEU A 132 2.76 -5.10 16.88
C LEU A 132 2.14 -6.50 16.97
N ALA A 133 1.28 -6.87 16.03
CA ALA A 133 0.48 -8.09 16.11
C ALA A 133 1.35 -9.36 16.12
N VAL A 134 2.54 -9.34 15.49
CA VAL A 134 3.45 -10.50 15.46
C VAL A 134 3.86 -11.00 16.85
N ASP A 135 3.86 -10.11 17.85
CA ASP A 135 4.20 -10.45 19.22
C ASP A 135 3.05 -11.15 19.97
N PHE A 136 1.83 -11.15 19.42
CA PHE A 136 0.64 -11.77 20.00
C PHE A 136 0.36 -13.15 19.38
N PRO A 137 -0.09 -14.16 20.16
CA PRO A 137 -0.55 -15.45 19.64
C PRO A 137 -1.67 -15.35 18.59
N LEU A 138 -2.45 -14.28 18.65
CA LEU A 138 -3.51 -13.94 17.69
C LEU A 138 -3.02 -13.87 16.24
N PHE A 139 -1.77 -13.47 16.01
CA PHE A 139 -1.25 -13.29 14.66
C PHE A 139 -0.78 -14.61 14.05
N HIS A 140 -1.39 -14.98 12.92
CA HIS A 140 -1.04 -16.21 12.23
C HIS A 140 0.41 -16.17 11.76
N ARG A 141 1.18 -17.15 12.24
CA ARG A 141 2.63 -17.27 11.99
C ARG A 141 3.00 -17.35 10.50
N ARG A 142 2.07 -17.74 9.63
CA ARG A 142 2.24 -17.74 8.16
C ARG A 142 2.37 -16.34 7.54
N PHE A 143 2.05 -15.27 8.29
CA PHE A 143 2.18 -13.88 7.84
C PHE A 143 3.42 -13.17 8.41
N ALA A 144 4.08 -13.76 9.41
CA ALA A 144 5.27 -13.21 10.05
C ALA A 144 6.48 -13.22 9.12
N LYS A 145 7.58 -12.54 9.45
CA LYS A 145 8.79 -12.48 8.61
C LYS A 145 9.37 -13.87 8.30
N THR A 146 9.89 -14.07 7.09
CA THR A 146 10.74 -15.24 6.73
C THR A 146 12.13 -15.15 7.35
N GLU A 147 12.81 -16.27 7.57
CA GLU A 147 14.23 -16.24 7.98
C GLU A 147 15.18 -16.18 6.78
N LEU A 148 14.98 -17.07 5.80
CA LEU A 148 15.83 -17.16 4.61
C LEU A 148 15.02 -17.05 3.32
N TYR A 149 13.99 -17.90 3.16
CA TYR A 149 13.23 -18.02 1.92
C TYR A 149 11.72 -18.07 2.10
N GLY A 150 11.03 -17.59 1.07
CA GLY A 150 9.59 -17.65 0.86
C GLY A 150 8.91 -16.28 0.89
N THR A 151 7.58 -16.29 0.85
CA THR A 151 6.76 -15.07 0.80
C THR A 151 5.84 -14.99 2.01
N ARG A 152 5.79 -13.81 2.65
CA ARG A 152 4.96 -13.52 3.84
C ARG A 152 4.51 -12.06 3.85
N ALA A 153 3.39 -11.77 4.49
CA ALA A 153 2.81 -10.43 4.50
C ALA A 153 3.74 -9.35 5.10
N MET A 154 4.49 -9.68 6.15
CA MET A 154 5.46 -8.75 6.74
C MET A 154 6.64 -8.42 5.82
N ASP A 155 6.97 -9.29 4.88
CA ASP A 155 8.08 -9.07 3.93
C ASP A 155 7.68 -8.09 2.81
N PHE A 156 6.37 -7.87 2.59
CA PHE A 156 5.86 -6.89 1.63
C PHE A 156 6.01 -5.44 2.10
N GLY A 157 5.93 -5.18 3.41
CA GLY A 157 5.72 -3.83 3.96
C GLY A 157 6.73 -2.78 3.47
N VAL A 158 8.02 -3.10 3.54
CA VAL A 158 9.10 -2.17 3.10
C VAL A 158 9.06 -1.95 1.59
N GLY A 159 8.97 -3.02 0.80
CA GLY A 159 8.93 -2.91 -0.67
C GLY A 159 7.70 -2.17 -1.18
N GLY A 160 6.54 -2.48 -0.61
CA GLY A 160 5.28 -1.78 -0.89
C GLY A 160 5.33 -0.29 -0.48
N PHE A 161 5.98 0.04 0.65
CA PHE A 161 6.18 1.44 1.05
C PHE A 161 7.01 2.20 0.02
N VAL A 162 8.15 1.64 -0.38
CA VAL A 162 9.06 2.22 -1.37
C VAL A 162 8.35 2.43 -2.71
N PHE A 163 7.67 1.40 -3.21
CA PHE A 163 6.86 1.45 -4.43
C PHE A 163 5.74 2.50 -4.34
N GLY A 164 5.04 2.56 -3.21
CA GLY A 164 3.96 3.51 -2.93
C GLY A 164 4.43 4.97 -2.93
N THR A 165 5.60 5.23 -2.34
CA THR A 165 6.20 6.57 -2.39
C THR A 165 6.61 6.94 -3.81
N ALA A 166 7.24 6.03 -4.55
CA ALA A 166 7.69 6.26 -5.92
C ALA A 166 6.58 6.72 -6.87
N MET A 167 5.38 6.15 -6.72
CA MET A 167 4.22 6.51 -7.55
C MET A 167 3.82 7.98 -7.43
N VAL A 168 4.10 8.66 -6.31
CA VAL A 168 3.79 10.09 -6.12
C VAL A 168 4.90 10.97 -6.71
N TRP A 169 6.14 10.51 -6.65
CA TRP A 169 7.32 11.22 -7.15
C TRP A 169 7.29 11.41 -8.68
N SER A 170 6.52 10.60 -9.42
CA SER A 170 6.33 10.76 -10.86
C SER A 170 5.78 12.13 -11.28
N LYS A 171 5.09 12.86 -10.38
CA LYS A 171 4.64 14.25 -10.61
C LYS A 171 5.65 15.32 -10.16
N LEU A 172 6.53 14.99 -9.21
CA LEU A 172 7.37 15.95 -8.48
C LEU A 172 8.77 16.13 -9.07
N CYS A 173 9.14 15.40 -10.13
CA CYS A 173 10.47 15.51 -10.75
C CYS A 173 10.79 16.90 -11.34
N TYR A 174 9.85 17.85 -11.31
CA TYR A 174 10.09 19.24 -11.73
C TYR A 174 10.27 20.23 -10.57
N PHE A 175 9.98 19.86 -9.30
CA PHE A 175 10.07 20.83 -8.19
C PHE A 175 10.63 20.22 -6.90
N THR A 176 11.59 20.95 -6.33
CA THR A 176 11.98 21.04 -4.91
C THR A 176 12.79 19.92 -4.26
N ASN A 177 14.11 20.13 -4.16
CA ASN A 177 14.84 20.70 -3.00
C ASN A 177 14.20 20.75 -1.58
N SER A 178 13.10 20.05 -1.27
CA SER A 178 12.45 20.16 0.04
C SER A 178 12.12 18.79 0.63
N LEU A 179 13.11 18.17 1.27
CA LEU A 179 12.95 17.23 2.39
C LEU A 179 14.33 16.93 2.98
N TYR A 180 15.00 17.99 3.42
CA TYR A 180 16.19 17.89 4.26
C TYR A 180 15.89 18.68 5.53
N SER A 181 15.36 17.99 6.54
CA SER A 181 15.42 18.42 7.94
C SER A 181 15.01 17.27 8.86
N GLU A 182 15.86 17.08 9.88
CA GLU A 182 15.61 16.39 11.16
C GLU A 182 15.58 14.85 11.24
N TYR A 183 16.49 14.13 10.57
CA TYR A 183 16.66 12.68 10.88
C TYR A 183 18.11 12.22 10.99
N LEU A 184 18.95 13.06 11.59
CA LEU A 184 20.26 12.63 12.09
C LEU A 184 20.24 12.80 13.62
N ILE A 185 20.32 11.67 14.34
CA ILE A 185 21.25 11.43 15.47
C ILE A 185 20.82 10.22 16.32
N GLU A 186 19.57 9.74 16.32
CA GLU A 186 19.14 8.79 17.37
C GLU A 186 19.00 7.30 16.99
N TYR A 187 19.18 6.92 15.72
CA TYR A 187 19.16 5.51 15.34
C TYR A 187 20.58 4.91 15.31
N GLY A 188 20.77 3.91 16.17
CA GLY A 188 22.07 3.30 16.49
C GLY A 188 22.77 2.55 15.36
N VAL A 189 23.80 1.80 15.75
CA VAL A 189 24.87 1.20 14.91
C VAL A 189 24.38 0.25 13.79
N HIS A 190 23.09 -0.14 13.76
CA HIS A 190 22.56 -1.15 12.84
C HIS A 190 21.68 -0.59 11.71
N TRP A 191 21.85 -1.14 10.50
CA TRP A 191 21.04 -0.78 9.33
C TRP A 191 19.58 -1.12 9.55
N ASN A 192 18.70 -0.19 9.17
CA ASN A 192 17.27 -0.32 9.34
C ASN A 192 16.53 0.19 8.09
N PHE A 193 15.21 0.05 8.12
CA PHE A 193 14.32 0.52 7.07
C PHE A 193 14.50 2.01 6.71
N PHE A 194 14.75 2.88 7.69
CA PHE A 194 14.88 4.32 7.46
C PHE A 194 16.12 4.63 6.61
N PHE A 195 17.25 3.97 6.89
CA PHE A 195 18.45 4.09 6.06
C PHE A 195 18.20 3.64 4.61
N THR A 196 17.49 2.52 4.40
CA THR A 196 17.10 2.09 3.05
C THR A 196 16.26 3.15 2.33
N VAL A 197 15.26 3.75 3.00
CA VAL A 197 14.43 4.79 2.38
C VAL A 197 15.24 6.05 2.06
N ILE A 198 16.17 6.45 2.93
CA ILE A 198 17.04 7.60 2.69
C ILE A 198 17.91 7.36 1.46
N VAL A 199 18.60 6.21 1.39
CA VAL A 199 19.45 5.85 0.24
C VAL A 199 18.65 5.81 -1.05
N VAL A 200 17.48 5.15 -1.05
CA VAL A 200 16.63 5.07 -2.24
C VAL A 200 16.19 6.46 -2.71
N LYS A 201 15.83 7.35 -1.78
CA LYS A 201 15.43 8.73 -2.08
C LYS A 201 16.58 9.60 -2.59
N LEU A 202 17.82 9.29 -2.24
CA LEU A 202 19.01 9.99 -2.74
C LEU A 202 19.46 9.46 -4.10
N VAL A 203 19.47 8.14 -4.28
CA VAL A 203 20.00 7.49 -5.50
C VAL A 203 19.02 7.61 -6.67
N THR A 204 17.71 7.48 -6.44
CA THR A 204 16.73 7.47 -7.53
C THR A 204 16.72 8.78 -8.34
N PRO A 205 16.70 9.98 -7.73
CA PRO A 205 16.77 11.23 -8.49
C PRO A 205 18.06 11.35 -9.32
N LEU A 206 19.21 10.90 -8.79
CA LEU A 206 20.48 10.89 -9.53
C LEU A 206 20.39 10.02 -10.79
N LEU A 207 19.81 8.83 -10.68
CA LEU A 207 19.56 7.94 -11.81
C LEU A 207 18.56 8.52 -12.82
N LEU A 208 17.53 9.22 -12.34
CA LEU A 208 16.52 9.87 -13.18
C LEU A 208 17.01 11.16 -13.86
N ILE A 209 18.04 11.81 -13.33
CA ILE A 209 18.72 12.93 -14.01
C ILE A 209 19.53 12.41 -15.19
N ILE A 210 20.24 11.30 -15.01
CA ILE A 210 21.08 10.71 -16.06
C ILE A 210 20.22 10.09 -17.17
N ILE A 211 19.01 9.61 -16.85
CA ILE A 211 18.21 8.80 -17.76
C ILE A 211 16.78 9.33 -17.90
N LEU A 212 16.29 9.43 -19.14
CA LEU A 212 14.95 9.93 -19.46
C LEU A 212 13.83 9.14 -18.72
N LEU A 213 12.96 9.89 -18.02
CA LEU A 213 11.84 9.40 -17.18
C LEU A 213 10.96 8.31 -17.84
N ASN A 214 10.80 8.33 -19.15
CA ASN A 214 9.90 7.43 -19.88
C ASN A 214 10.38 5.98 -20.02
N LYS A 215 11.61 5.66 -19.59
CA LYS A 215 12.22 4.32 -19.71
C LYS A 215 12.64 3.73 -18.35
N SER A 216 12.09 4.23 -17.24
CA SER A 216 12.45 3.80 -15.88
C SER A 216 12.27 2.30 -15.60
N TRP A 217 11.32 1.64 -16.27
CA TRP A 217 11.13 0.19 -16.15
C TRP A 217 12.29 -0.64 -16.75
N ILE A 218 12.97 -0.13 -17.79
CA ILE A 218 14.12 -0.82 -18.39
C ILE A 218 15.27 -0.82 -17.40
N ILE A 219 15.48 0.31 -16.70
CA ILE A 219 16.50 0.45 -15.66
C ILE A 219 16.20 -0.50 -14.51
N ALA A 220 14.95 -0.53 -14.04
CA ALA A 220 14.54 -1.47 -12.99
C ALA A 220 14.88 -2.91 -13.40
N LEU A 221 14.53 -3.32 -14.63
CA LEU A 221 14.86 -4.64 -15.15
C LEU A 221 16.37 -4.89 -15.21
N SER A 222 17.14 -3.94 -15.74
CA SER A 222 18.60 -4.05 -15.84
C SER A 222 19.26 -4.17 -14.46
N ILE A 223 18.87 -3.35 -13.48
CA ILE A 223 19.40 -3.41 -12.11
C ILE A 223 19.09 -4.78 -11.49
N THR A 224 17.83 -5.24 -11.61
CA THR A 224 17.39 -6.51 -11.01
C THR A 224 18.13 -7.71 -11.61
N VAL A 225 18.30 -7.73 -12.94
CA VAL A 225 19.02 -8.81 -13.64
C VAL A 225 20.51 -8.78 -13.32
N LEU A 226 21.16 -7.60 -13.38
CA LEU A 226 22.58 -7.47 -13.05
C LEU A 226 22.86 -7.83 -11.60
N TYR A 227 21.97 -7.46 -10.67
CA TYR A 227 22.10 -7.83 -9.27
C TYR A 227 21.96 -9.33 -9.06
N GLN A 228 21.01 -9.99 -9.72
CA GLN A 228 20.88 -11.45 -9.66
C GLN A 228 22.13 -12.16 -10.22
N LEU A 229 22.64 -11.69 -11.37
CA LEU A 229 23.89 -12.23 -11.93
C LEU A 229 25.06 -12.02 -10.96
N ALA A 230 25.13 -10.88 -10.29
CA ALA A 230 26.15 -10.65 -9.26
C ALA A 230 25.98 -11.61 -8.08
N LEU A 231 24.75 -11.89 -7.63
CA LEU A 231 24.51 -12.87 -6.56
C LEU A 231 24.95 -14.30 -6.94
N ASP A 232 24.78 -14.69 -8.20
CA ASP A 232 25.07 -16.04 -8.68
C ASP A 232 26.57 -16.25 -9.02
N PHE A 233 27.22 -15.24 -9.63
CA PHE A 233 28.60 -15.34 -10.11
C PHE A 233 29.66 -14.86 -9.10
N THR A 234 29.27 -14.19 -8.01
CA THR A 234 30.20 -13.65 -7.01
C THR A 234 29.91 -14.20 -5.62
N PRO A 235 30.86 -14.14 -4.66
CA PRO A 235 30.62 -14.58 -3.27
C PRO A 235 29.65 -13.67 -2.49
N LEU A 236 28.97 -12.71 -3.15
CA LEU A 236 28.08 -11.73 -2.53
C LEU A 236 26.95 -12.39 -1.73
N LYS A 237 26.39 -13.50 -2.24
CA LYS A 237 25.37 -14.28 -1.53
C LYS A 237 25.84 -14.76 -0.15
N ARG A 238 27.08 -15.24 -0.05
CA ARG A 238 27.68 -15.71 1.21
C ARG A 238 27.91 -14.53 2.15
N LEU A 239 28.40 -13.41 1.62
CA LEU A 239 28.67 -12.20 2.37
C LEU A 239 27.39 -11.59 2.98
N ILE A 240 26.27 -11.60 2.23
CA ILE A 240 24.97 -11.12 2.73
C ILE A 240 24.47 -11.98 3.90
N LEU A 241 24.57 -13.31 3.79
CA LEU A 241 23.99 -14.24 4.76
C LEU A 241 24.83 -14.41 6.03
N TYR A 242 26.15 -14.52 5.88
CA TYR A 242 27.07 -14.91 6.95
C TYR A 242 28.08 -13.81 7.34
N GLY A 243 28.14 -12.72 6.58
CA GLY A 243 29.14 -11.67 6.79
C GLY A 243 30.54 -12.10 6.37
N THR A 244 31.54 -11.29 6.72
CA THR A 244 32.96 -11.61 6.55
C THR A 244 33.49 -12.18 7.87
N ASP A 245 34.14 -13.34 7.81
CA ASP A 245 34.58 -14.09 8.99
C ASP A 245 35.40 -13.22 9.98
N GLY A 246 34.80 -12.90 11.12
CA GLY A 246 35.52 -12.54 12.36
C GLY A 246 35.97 -11.10 12.59
N ASN A 247 35.86 -10.16 11.64
CA ASN A 247 36.19 -8.75 11.89
C ASN A 247 34.93 -7.87 11.79
N GLY A 248 34.50 -7.33 12.94
CA GLY A 248 33.23 -6.63 13.14
C GLY A 248 33.06 -5.29 12.40
N THR A 249 33.75 -5.05 11.28
CA THR A 249 33.75 -3.78 10.56
C THR A 249 32.52 -3.55 9.68
N TRP A 250 31.70 -4.58 9.43
CA TRP A 250 30.57 -4.44 8.52
C TRP A 250 29.34 -5.25 8.94
N THR A 251 28.77 -4.89 10.08
CA THR A 251 27.53 -5.49 10.62
C THR A 251 26.29 -5.15 9.80
N ASN A 252 26.38 -4.19 8.87
CA ASN A 252 25.27 -3.61 8.11
C ASN A 252 25.24 -3.99 6.63
N HIS A 253 26.12 -4.92 6.22
CA HIS A 253 26.28 -5.37 4.83
C HIS A 253 24.96 -5.79 4.16
N GLU A 254 24.16 -6.60 4.84
CA GLU A 254 22.86 -7.08 4.33
C GLU A 254 22.00 -5.91 3.87
N GLY A 255 21.88 -4.88 4.70
CA GLY A 255 21.08 -3.69 4.43
C GLY A 255 21.63 -2.86 3.28
N ILE A 256 22.95 -2.62 3.27
CA ILE A 256 23.62 -1.81 2.23
C ILE A 256 23.46 -2.47 0.85
N ILE A 257 23.78 -3.76 0.75
CA ILE A 257 23.79 -4.47 -0.54
C ILE A 257 22.36 -4.64 -1.08
N SER A 258 21.40 -4.99 -0.21
CA SER A 258 20.00 -5.14 -0.62
C SER A 258 19.33 -3.82 -1.00
N THR A 259 19.86 -2.65 -0.62
CA THR A 259 19.29 -1.35 -1.03
C THR A 259 19.23 -1.15 -2.53
N LEU A 260 20.13 -1.76 -3.30
CA LEU A 260 20.16 -1.63 -4.75
C LEU A 260 18.87 -2.18 -5.40
N GLU A 261 18.33 -3.27 -4.87
CA GLU A 261 17.06 -3.85 -5.32
C GLU A 261 15.86 -3.00 -4.90
N TYR A 262 15.91 -2.36 -3.74
CA TYR A 262 14.90 -1.37 -3.37
C TYR A 262 14.91 -0.15 -4.30
N VAL A 263 16.05 0.22 -4.88
CA VAL A 263 16.11 1.23 -5.95
C VAL A 263 15.40 0.72 -7.21
N ALA A 264 15.57 -0.55 -7.60
CA ALA A 264 14.84 -1.14 -8.73
C ALA A 264 13.31 -1.14 -8.51
N ILE A 265 12.86 -1.54 -7.31
CA ILE A 265 11.45 -1.47 -6.89
C ILE A 265 10.93 -0.03 -6.96
N HIS A 266 11.71 0.94 -6.49
CA HIS A 266 11.35 2.35 -6.58
C HIS A 266 11.20 2.81 -8.03
N MET A 267 12.14 2.47 -8.92
CA MET A 267 12.07 2.81 -10.35
C MET A 267 10.84 2.19 -11.04
N ALA A 268 10.49 0.94 -10.72
CA ALA A 268 9.24 0.31 -11.19
C ALA A 268 7.99 1.06 -10.69
N GLY A 269 8.02 1.55 -9.45
CA GLY A 269 6.97 2.39 -8.87
C GLY A 269 6.84 3.75 -9.55
N VAL A 270 7.95 4.39 -9.93
CA VAL A 270 7.94 5.65 -10.72
C VAL A 270 7.26 5.43 -12.07
N GLN A 271 7.62 4.38 -12.82
CA GLN A 271 6.98 4.05 -14.09
C GLN A 271 5.46 3.84 -13.92
N THR A 272 5.08 3.09 -12.88
CA THR A 272 3.67 2.82 -12.57
C THR A 272 2.93 4.11 -12.26
N GLY A 273 3.55 5.00 -11.47
CA GLY A 273 3.04 6.34 -11.17
C GLY A 273 2.83 7.17 -12.43
N LEU A 274 3.81 7.23 -13.35
CA LEU A 274 3.71 7.94 -14.63
C LEU A 274 2.56 7.41 -15.49
N TYR A 275 2.40 6.08 -15.55
CA TYR A 275 1.34 5.44 -16.33
C TYR A 275 -0.06 5.76 -15.79
N VAL A 276 -0.22 5.69 -14.46
CA VAL A 276 -1.51 5.91 -13.78
C VAL A 276 -1.88 7.39 -13.76
N HIS A 277 -0.93 8.30 -13.55
CA HIS A 277 -1.16 9.75 -13.55
C HIS A 277 -1.43 10.37 -14.92
N LYS A 278 -1.24 9.63 -16.01
CA LYS A 278 -1.53 10.14 -17.36
C LYS A 278 -3.00 10.57 -17.44
N ASN A 279 -3.23 11.86 -17.69
CA ASN A 279 -4.58 12.43 -17.65
C ASN A 279 -5.50 11.71 -18.66
N ARG A 280 -6.61 11.17 -18.17
CA ARG A 280 -7.64 10.51 -18.99
C ARG A 280 -8.97 11.14 -18.63
N SER A 281 -9.66 11.68 -19.62
CA SER A 281 -10.96 12.31 -19.45
C SER A 281 -12.10 11.33 -19.27
N HIS A 282 -11.96 10.04 -19.62
CA HIS A 282 -13.07 9.07 -19.63
C HIS A 282 -12.83 7.84 -18.75
N ILE A 283 -13.91 7.29 -18.18
CA ILE A 283 -13.89 6.03 -17.39
C ILE A 283 -13.33 4.86 -18.20
N LYS A 284 -13.62 4.79 -19.51
CA LYS A 284 -13.02 3.79 -20.41
C LYS A 284 -11.49 3.79 -20.36
N GLY A 285 -10.89 4.98 -20.21
CA GLY A 285 -9.45 5.13 -20.03
C GLY A 285 -8.95 4.50 -18.74
N LEU A 286 -9.69 4.68 -17.63
CA LEU A 286 -9.31 4.10 -16.35
C LEU A 286 -9.51 2.57 -16.32
N ILE A 287 -10.60 2.06 -16.90
CA ILE A 287 -10.80 0.61 -17.03
C ILE A 287 -9.63 0.00 -17.81
N LYS A 288 -9.21 0.65 -18.91
CA LYS A 288 -8.03 0.21 -19.68
C LYS A 288 -6.78 0.18 -18.80
N VAL A 289 -6.54 1.21 -17.99
CA VAL A 289 -5.40 1.26 -17.05
C VAL A 289 -5.48 0.13 -16.03
N ALA A 290 -6.63 -0.05 -15.36
CA ALA A 290 -6.82 -1.10 -14.37
C ALA A 290 -6.59 -2.51 -14.95
N CYS A 291 -7.12 -2.77 -16.15
CA CYS A 291 -6.91 -4.03 -16.87
C CYS A 291 -5.45 -4.22 -17.29
N CYS A 292 -4.79 -3.19 -17.82
CA CYS A 292 -3.38 -3.27 -18.19
C CYS A 292 -2.49 -3.57 -16.98
N LEU A 293 -2.75 -2.92 -15.82
CA LEU A 293 -2.04 -3.20 -14.58
C LEU A 293 -2.30 -4.63 -14.08
N LEU A 294 -3.55 -5.12 -14.18
CA LEU A 294 -3.89 -6.48 -13.78
C LEU A 294 -3.17 -7.52 -14.66
N LEU A 295 -3.19 -7.34 -15.97
CA LEU A 295 -2.50 -8.22 -16.92
C LEU A 295 -0.98 -8.21 -16.69
N ALA A 296 -0.39 -7.04 -16.48
CA ALA A 296 1.02 -6.92 -16.12
C ALA A 296 1.33 -7.67 -14.82
N ALA A 297 0.46 -7.53 -13.81
CA ALA A 297 0.67 -8.21 -12.54
C ALA A 297 0.54 -9.75 -12.66
N ILE A 298 -0.45 -10.25 -13.40
CA ILE A 298 -0.60 -11.70 -13.69
C ILE A 298 0.64 -12.22 -14.43
N SER A 299 1.11 -11.49 -15.44
CA SER A 299 2.34 -11.83 -16.17
C SER A 299 3.55 -11.91 -15.24
N LEU A 300 3.72 -10.95 -14.32
CA LEU A 300 4.79 -10.98 -13.32
C LEU A 300 4.64 -12.13 -12.32
N PHE A 301 3.42 -12.52 -11.93
CA PHE A 301 3.21 -13.71 -11.09
C PHE A 301 3.57 -15.02 -11.81
N ILE A 302 3.28 -15.11 -13.12
CA ILE A 302 3.72 -16.25 -13.95
C ILE A 302 5.24 -16.25 -14.03
N SER A 303 5.86 -15.10 -14.30
CA SER A 303 7.32 -14.96 -14.32
C SER A 303 7.95 -15.31 -12.96
N LEU A 304 7.33 -14.90 -11.86
CA LEU A 304 7.76 -15.27 -10.50
C LEU A 304 7.76 -16.78 -10.30
N TYR A 305 6.72 -17.47 -10.75
CA TYR A 305 6.65 -18.92 -10.66
C TYR A 305 7.82 -19.58 -11.42
N VAL A 306 8.11 -19.11 -12.64
CA VAL A 306 9.23 -19.58 -13.44
C VAL A 306 10.57 -19.33 -12.73
N VAL A 307 10.78 -18.13 -12.18
CA VAL A 307 12.01 -17.77 -11.46
C VAL A 307 12.17 -18.57 -10.16
N GLN A 308 11.10 -18.83 -9.42
CA GLN A 308 11.14 -19.64 -8.20
C GLN A 308 11.52 -21.11 -8.46
N VAL A 309 11.14 -21.65 -9.62
CA VAL A 309 11.49 -23.01 -10.02
C VAL A 309 12.90 -23.09 -10.59
N ASN A 310 13.33 -22.10 -11.38
CA ASN A 310 14.55 -22.19 -12.18
C ASN A 310 15.77 -21.46 -11.59
N VAL A 311 15.56 -20.45 -10.75
CA VAL A 311 16.64 -19.59 -10.23
C VAL A 311 16.75 -19.76 -8.73
N GLU A 312 15.81 -19.16 -7.99
CA GLU A 312 15.84 -19.19 -6.53
C GLU A 312 14.48 -18.82 -5.95
N ALA A 313 14.17 -19.39 -4.78
CA ALA A 313 13.02 -18.95 -3.99
C ALA A 313 13.20 -17.49 -3.54
N VAL A 314 12.07 -16.80 -3.30
CA VAL A 314 12.05 -15.41 -2.82
C VAL A 314 12.83 -15.27 -1.52
N SER A 315 13.76 -14.32 -1.44
CA SER A 315 14.47 -14.01 -0.19
C SER A 315 14.47 -12.52 0.09
N ARG A 316 13.92 -12.12 1.24
CA ARG A 316 13.91 -10.72 1.69
C ARG A 316 15.31 -10.21 2.05
N ARG A 317 16.12 -11.04 2.71
CA ARG A 317 17.47 -10.67 3.19
C ARG A 317 18.41 -10.37 2.03
N MET A 318 18.34 -11.20 0.99
CA MET A 318 19.12 -11.00 -0.24
C MET A 318 18.46 -9.99 -1.19
N ALA A 319 17.18 -9.71 -1.01
CA ALA A 319 16.35 -8.93 -1.93
C ALA A 319 16.50 -9.41 -3.39
N ASN A 320 16.53 -10.73 -3.62
CA ASN A 320 16.83 -11.32 -4.94
C ASN A 320 15.80 -11.00 -6.03
N LEU A 321 16.08 -11.39 -7.28
CA LEU A 321 15.18 -11.16 -8.43
C LEU A 321 13.74 -11.60 -8.16
N ALA A 322 13.57 -12.78 -7.56
CA ALA A 322 12.27 -13.31 -7.20
C ALA A 322 11.54 -12.40 -6.19
N PHE A 323 12.25 -11.84 -5.21
CA PHE A 323 11.70 -10.88 -4.25
C PHE A 323 11.23 -9.60 -4.95
N CYS A 324 12.04 -9.02 -5.83
CA CYS A 324 11.67 -7.81 -6.57
C CYS A 324 10.41 -8.01 -7.42
N ILE A 325 10.37 -9.08 -8.22
CA ILE A 325 9.20 -9.44 -9.04
C ILE A 325 7.96 -9.61 -8.16
N TRP A 326 8.09 -10.31 -7.02
CA TRP A 326 6.99 -10.53 -6.10
C TRP A 326 6.44 -9.24 -5.49
N ILE A 327 7.30 -8.32 -5.06
CA ILE A 327 6.88 -7.02 -4.51
C ILE A 327 6.15 -6.18 -5.56
N VAL A 328 6.71 -6.08 -6.77
CA VAL A 328 6.10 -5.30 -7.86
C VAL A 328 4.77 -5.92 -8.28
N ALA A 329 4.71 -7.23 -8.49
CA ALA A 329 3.48 -7.93 -8.85
C ALA A 329 2.38 -7.75 -7.80
N SER A 330 2.71 -7.92 -6.53
CA SER A 330 1.79 -7.72 -5.40
C SER A 330 1.28 -6.29 -5.33
N SER A 331 2.15 -5.30 -5.55
CA SER A 331 1.80 -3.89 -5.55
C SER A 331 0.87 -3.52 -6.72
N LEU A 332 1.13 -4.07 -7.91
CA LEU A 332 0.29 -3.85 -9.10
C LEU A 332 -1.10 -4.47 -8.96
N ILE A 333 -1.22 -5.68 -8.38
CA ILE A 333 -2.52 -6.27 -8.08
C ILE A 333 -3.28 -5.40 -7.07
N LEU A 334 -2.62 -4.97 -5.99
CA LEU A 334 -3.26 -4.10 -5.01
C LEU A 334 -3.75 -2.82 -5.68
N LEU A 335 -2.92 -2.11 -6.44
CA LEU A 335 -3.33 -0.89 -7.15
C LEU A 335 -4.46 -1.13 -8.15
N SER A 336 -4.40 -2.21 -8.94
CA SER A 336 -5.46 -2.55 -9.90
C SER A 336 -6.79 -2.83 -9.20
N SER A 337 -6.76 -3.58 -8.09
CA SER A 337 -7.96 -3.85 -7.29
C SER A 337 -8.56 -2.57 -6.71
N LEU A 338 -7.71 -1.63 -6.26
CA LEU A 338 -8.15 -0.33 -5.78
C LEU A 338 -8.84 0.47 -6.90
N LEU A 339 -8.23 0.54 -8.08
CA LEU A 339 -8.84 1.22 -9.24
C LEU A 339 -10.16 0.58 -9.68
N LEU A 340 -10.24 -0.75 -9.68
CA LEU A 340 -11.46 -1.47 -10.02
C LEU A 340 -12.59 -1.14 -9.05
N VAL A 341 -12.30 -1.06 -7.75
CA VAL A 341 -13.27 -0.63 -6.74
C VAL A 341 -13.74 0.80 -7.00
N ASP A 342 -12.84 1.75 -7.30
CA ASP A 342 -13.24 3.13 -7.64
C ASP A 342 -14.16 3.20 -8.88
N ILE A 343 -13.94 2.33 -9.87
CA ILE A 343 -14.80 2.22 -11.05
C ILE A 343 -16.17 1.66 -10.67
N ILE A 344 -16.23 0.60 -9.86
CA ILE A 344 -17.50 0.00 -9.41
C ILE A 344 -18.32 1.01 -8.59
N LEU A 345 -17.65 1.83 -7.77
CA LEU A 345 -18.30 2.90 -7.00
C LEU A 345 -18.84 4.00 -7.89
N SER A 346 -18.08 4.39 -8.91
CA SER A 346 -18.53 5.34 -9.95
C SER A 346 -19.78 4.80 -10.66
N PHE A 347 -19.82 3.50 -10.95
CA PHE A 347 -20.97 2.81 -11.54
C PHE A 347 -22.19 2.81 -10.62
N THR A 348 -22.00 2.48 -9.34
CA THR A 348 -23.07 2.46 -8.34
C THR A 348 -23.68 3.85 -8.14
N LYS A 349 -22.85 4.89 -8.08
CA LYS A 349 -23.30 6.29 -8.03
C LYS A 349 -24.13 6.69 -9.24
N PHE A 350 -23.75 6.22 -10.42
CA PHE A 350 -24.50 6.50 -11.65
C PHE A 350 -25.86 5.80 -11.67
N LEU A 351 -25.96 4.57 -11.16
CA LEU A 351 -27.21 3.82 -11.11
C LEU A 351 -28.21 4.41 -10.11
N ILE A 352 -27.74 4.82 -8.93
CA ILE A 352 -28.59 5.35 -7.87
C ILE A 352 -28.59 6.88 -7.97
N LYS A 353 -29.34 7.43 -8.95
CA LYS A 353 -29.56 8.88 -9.08
C LYS A 353 -30.09 9.43 -7.75
N GLY A 354 -29.32 10.31 -7.10
CA GLY A 354 -29.74 11.00 -5.88
C GLY A 354 -29.32 10.34 -4.55
N ALA A 355 -28.67 9.17 -4.56
CA ALA A 355 -27.97 8.73 -3.35
C ALA A 355 -26.63 9.47 -3.24
N LEU A 356 -26.30 9.93 -2.02
CA LEU A 356 -24.98 10.41 -1.63
C LEU A 356 -23.95 9.27 -1.68
N VAL A 357 -23.67 8.75 -2.88
CA VAL A 357 -22.56 7.82 -3.09
C VAL A 357 -21.29 8.66 -3.13
N PRO A 358 -20.37 8.50 -2.17
CA PRO A 358 -19.08 9.16 -2.22
C PRO A 358 -18.31 8.49 -3.36
N CYS A 359 -18.31 9.12 -4.53
CA CYS A 359 -17.36 8.79 -5.56
C CYS A 359 -16.18 9.72 -5.34
N SER A 360 -14.98 9.16 -5.26
CA SER A 360 -13.75 9.93 -5.17
C SER A 360 -13.56 10.87 -6.37
N TRP A 361 -14.32 10.63 -7.44
CA TRP A 361 -14.37 11.43 -8.65
C TRP A 361 -15.62 12.28 -8.75
N LYS A 362 -15.41 13.53 -9.18
CA LYS A 362 -16.50 14.40 -9.64
C LYS A 362 -16.92 13.92 -11.02
N LEU A 363 -18.16 13.45 -11.13
CA LEU A 363 -18.73 12.96 -12.37
C LEU A 363 -19.36 14.13 -13.10
N LEU A 364 -18.74 14.58 -14.20
CA LEU A 364 -19.29 15.68 -14.99
C LEU A 364 -20.31 15.07 -15.97
N LEU A 365 -21.58 15.11 -15.61
CA LEU A 365 -22.63 14.60 -16.50
C LEU A 365 -22.81 15.59 -17.65
N SER A 366 -22.47 15.19 -18.88
CA SER A 366 -22.81 15.99 -20.06
C SER A 366 -24.32 15.96 -20.28
N SER A 367 -25.04 16.95 -19.76
CA SER A 367 -26.45 17.18 -20.12
C SER A 367 -26.50 17.80 -21.52
N VAL A 368 -26.85 16.98 -22.53
CA VAL A 368 -27.32 17.50 -23.82
C VAL A 368 -28.83 17.65 -23.74
N THR A 369 -29.33 18.87 -23.55
CA THR A 369 -30.51 19.43 -24.24
C THR A 369 -30.71 20.93 -23.93
N ASN A 370 -30.39 21.77 -24.93
CA ASN A 370 -30.93 23.08 -25.30
C ASN A 370 -31.27 24.22 -24.29
N LYS A 371 -30.56 25.35 -24.51
CA LYS A 371 -30.96 26.78 -24.56
C LYS A 371 -31.36 27.57 -23.28
N LYS A 372 -30.55 28.64 -23.11
CA LYS A 372 -30.86 30.03 -22.73
C LYS A 372 -31.05 30.41 -21.24
N HIS A 373 -30.19 31.34 -20.83
CA HIS A 373 -30.29 32.35 -19.77
C HIS A 373 -30.57 31.90 -18.33
N SER A 374 -29.56 32.01 -17.48
CA SER A 374 -29.59 32.86 -16.28
C SER A 374 -28.19 32.94 -15.69
N GLU A 375 -27.61 34.13 -15.72
CA GLU A 375 -26.54 34.50 -14.79
C GLU A 375 -27.13 34.43 -13.37
N SER A 376 -26.55 33.63 -12.50
CA SER A 376 -26.60 33.88 -11.07
C SER A 376 -25.30 33.38 -10.45
N LEU A 377 -24.52 34.33 -9.95
CA LEU A 377 -23.38 34.09 -9.08
C LEU A 377 -23.80 33.14 -7.94
N VAL A 378 -23.14 31.99 -7.85
CA VAL A 378 -23.17 31.13 -6.65
C VAL A 378 -21.77 31.21 -6.03
N PRO A 379 -21.65 31.53 -4.73
CA PRO A 379 -20.42 32.04 -4.12
C PRO A 379 -19.31 30.98 -4.03
N GLU A 380 -18.07 31.46 -4.16
CA GLU A 380 -16.80 30.72 -4.16
C GLU A 380 -16.41 30.08 -2.81
N THR A 381 -17.33 29.44 -2.08
CA THR A 381 -17.06 28.95 -0.70
C THR A 381 -17.06 27.43 -0.51
N GLU A 382 -16.98 26.62 -1.58
CA GLU A 382 -16.87 25.15 -1.48
C GLU A 382 -15.55 24.57 -2.03
N ARG A 383 -14.48 25.35 -2.05
CA ARG A 383 -13.19 24.92 -2.64
C ARG A 383 -12.25 24.18 -1.66
N GLY A 384 -12.71 23.78 -0.46
CA GLY A 384 -11.81 23.41 0.65
C GLY A 384 -11.94 22.06 1.39
N GLU A 385 -13.10 21.40 1.52
CA GLU A 385 -13.31 20.59 2.75
C GLU A 385 -13.71 19.11 2.65
N SER A 386 -13.75 18.49 1.48
CA SER A 386 -14.28 17.11 1.38
C SER A 386 -13.31 16.06 0.82
N SER A 387 -12.01 16.14 1.13
CA SER A 387 -11.10 14.98 0.99
C SER A 387 -10.75 14.46 2.38
N LEU A 388 -11.01 13.18 2.63
CA LEU A 388 -10.87 12.50 3.94
C LEU A 388 -9.65 12.99 4.72
N CYS A 389 -9.91 13.79 5.77
CA CYS A 389 -8.88 14.49 6.53
C CYS A 389 -7.82 13.53 7.10
N LEU A 390 -8.24 12.32 7.51
CA LEU A 390 -7.34 11.29 8.05
C LEU A 390 -6.44 10.63 6.99
N ILE A 391 -6.99 10.28 5.83
CA ILE A 391 -6.22 9.69 4.72
C ILE A 391 -5.19 10.69 4.23
N THR A 392 -5.57 11.97 4.12
CA THR A 392 -4.66 13.04 3.71
C THR A 392 -3.57 13.28 4.75
N ALA A 393 -3.91 13.28 6.05
CA ALA A 393 -2.94 13.43 7.14
C ALA A 393 -1.89 12.30 7.13
N LEU A 394 -2.34 11.04 7.05
CA LEU A 394 -1.45 9.87 6.99
C LEU A 394 -0.57 9.86 5.74
N ASN A 395 -1.12 10.26 4.59
CA ASN A 395 -0.34 10.34 3.34
C ASN A 395 0.76 11.40 3.39
N ARG A 396 0.55 12.51 4.10
CA ARG A 396 1.56 13.55 4.25
C ARG A 396 2.67 13.17 5.22
N LYS A 397 2.35 12.49 6.32
CA LYS A 397 3.31 12.18 7.40
C LYS A 397 3.56 10.67 7.55
N GLN A 398 3.68 9.96 6.43
CA GLN A 398 3.78 8.49 6.40
C GLN A 398 5.01 7.95 7.15
N LEU A 399 6.15 8.63 7.07
CA LEU A 399 7.37 8.25 7.80
C LEU A 399 7.22 8.46 9.32
N ILE A 400 6.65 9.58 9.74
CA ILE A 400 6.37 9.87 11.15
C ILE A 400 5.43 8.81 11.73
N PHE A 401 4.37 8.46 10.99
CA PHE A 401 3.45 7.41 11.41
C PHE A 401 4.16 6.06 11.61
N PHE A 402 5.09 5.70 10.72
CA PHE A 402 5.87 4.48 10.84
C PHE A 402 6.83 4.52 12.04
N LEU A 403 7.51 5.64 12.27
CA LEU A 403 8.38 5.82 13.44
C LEU A 403 7.60 5.71 14.74
N LEU A 404 6.50 6.46 14.85
CA LEU A 404 5.59 6.41 16.00
C LEU A 404 5.10 4.97 16.27
N SER A 405 4.76 4.23 15.20
CA SER A 405 4.33 2.83 15.29
C SER A 405 5.41 1.92 15.90
N ASN A 406 6.67 2.08 15.53
CA ASN A 406 7.77 1.29 16.11
C ASN A 406 8.01 1.64 17.59
N ILE A 407 8.01 2.94 17.94
CA ILE A 407 8.19 3.39 19.32
C ILE A 407 7.07 2.86 20.22
N THR A 408 5.83 3.04 19.79
CA THR A 408 4.66 2.59 20.55
C THR A 408 4.56 1.06 20.64
N THR A 409 5.04 0.33 19.62
CA THR A 409 5.20 -1.13 19.72
C THR A 409 6.20 -1.51 20.81
N GLY A 410 7.35 -0.84 20.86
CA GLY A 410 8.34 -1.01 21.93
C GLY A 410 7.75 -0.76 23.32
N LEU A 411 6.98 0.33 23.47
CA LEU A 411 6.29 0.65 24.72
C LEU A 411 5.28 -0.44 25.12
N ILE A 412 4.44 -0.90 24.20
CA ILE A 412 3.46 -1.97 24.49
C ILE A 412 4.16 -3.26 24.90
N ASN A 413 5.27 -3.61 24.23
CA ASN A 413 6.06 -4.80 24.57
C ASN A 413 6.73 -4.75 25.95
N LEU A 414 6.90 -3.55 26.52
CA LEU A 414 7.37 -3.35 27.90
C LEU A 414 6.22 -3.37 28.92
N MET A 415 5.02 -2.93 28.52
CA MET A 415 3.88 -2.78 29.42
C MET A 415 2.95 -4.01 29.47
N VAL A 416 2.90 -4.80 28.39
CA VAL A 416 1.96 -5.91 28.22
C VAL A 416 2.73 -7.20 27.98
N ASP A 417 2.35 -8.26 28.70
CA ASP A 417 2.79 -9.61 28.36
C ASP A 417 2.08 -10.10 27.09
N THR A 418 2.70 -9.83 25.95
CA THR A 418 2.16 -10.15 24.63
C THR A 418 2.07 -11.64 24.38
N LEU A 419 2.97 -12.45 24.96
CA LEU A 419 3.13 -13.87 24.65
C LEU A 419 2.02 -14.74 25.26
N HIS A 420 1.53 -14.39 26.45
CA HIS A 420 0.48 -15.13 27.16
C HIS A 420 -0.91 -14.47 27.09
N SER A 421 -1.07 -13.48 26.21
CA SER A 421 -2.31 -12.72 26.08
C SER A 421 -3.44 -13.51 25.40
N SER A 422 -4.68 -13.30 25.86
CA SER A 422 -5.88 -13.86 25.23
C SER A 422 -6.20 -13.16 23.90
N THR A 423 -6.89 -13.84 22.98
CA THR A 423 -7.31 -13.30 21.68
C THR A 423 -8.07 -11.99 21.78
N LEU A 424 -9.02 -11.88 22.72
CA LEU A 424 -9.84 -10.68 22.92
C LEU A 424 -8.99 -9.51 23.42
N TRP A 425 -8.09 -9.78 24.37
CA TRP A 425 -7.18 -8.76 24.89
C TRP A 425 -6.20 -8.28 23.81
N ALA A 426 -5.65 -9.21 23.02
CA ALA A 426 -4.79 -8.90 21.89
C ALA A 426 -5.49 -7.99 20.86
N LEU A 427 -6.74 -8.30 20.50
CA LEU A 427 -7.53 -7.48 19.59
C LEU A 427 -7.78 -6.09 20.15
N PHE A 428 -8.11 -5.99 21.44
CA PHE A 428 -8.31 -4.69 22.11
C PHE A 428 -7.04 -3.85 22.07
N VAL A 429 -5.90 -4.41 22.47
CA VAL A 429 -4.60 -3.72 22.48
C VAL A 429 -4.20 -3.26 21.07
N VAL A 430 -4.34 -4.11 20.05
CA VAL A 430 -4.01 -3.77 18.66
C VAL A 430 -4.91 -2.64 18.13
N ASN A 431 -6.21 -2.66 18.42
CA ASN A 431 -7.11 -1.59 18.00
C ASN A 431 -6.80 -0.27 18.74
N LEU A 432 -6.55 -0.32 20.05
CA LEU A 432 -6.18 0.85 20.85
C LEU A 432 -4.86 1.47 20.37
N TYR A 433 -3.87 0.64 20.04
CA TYR A 433 -2.61 1.06 19.43
C TYR A 433 -2.84 1.80 18.10
N MET A 434 -3.63 1.22 17.20
CA MET A 434 -3.92 1.85 15.91
C MET A 434 -4.71 3.15 16.04
N PHE A 435 -5.64 3.20 17.01
CA PHE A 435 -6.41 4.40 17.31
C PHE A 435 -5.49 5.52 17.80
N SER A 436 -4.64 5.22 18.79
CA SER A 436 -3.72 6.18 19.41
C SER A 436 -2.73 6.74 18.39
N ASN A 437 -2.07 5.88 17.61
CA ASN A 437 -1.08 6.31 16.61
C ASN A 437 -1.69 7.22 15.54
N ARG A 438 -2.91 6.92 15.09
CA ARG A 438 -3.62 7.76 14.11
C ARG A 438 -4.11 9.06 14.70
N PHE A 439 -4.59 9.02 15.94
CA PHE A 439 -5.02 10.22 16.64
C PHE A 439 -3.86 11.21 16.81
N ILE A 440 -2.69 10.73 17.22
CA ILE A 440 -1.47 11.54 17.33
C ILE A 440 -1.11 12.17 15.97
N VAL A 441 -1.03 11.37 14.89
CA VAL A 441 -0.70 11.91 13.56
C VAL A 441 -1.76 12.88 13.04
N TYR A 442 -3.03 12.64 13.37
CA TYR A 442 -4.12 13.55 13.05
C TYR A 442 -3.99 14.88 13.79
N VAL A 443 -3.68 14.86 15.09
CA VAL A 443 -3.41 16.07 15.89
C VAL A 443 -2.19 16.81 15.35
N LEU A 444 -1.09 16.12 15.06
CA LEU A 444 0.10 16.72 14.44
C LEU A 444 -0.24 17.40 13.10
N TYR A 445 -1.09 16.77 12.28
CA TYR A 445 -1.54 17.36 11.03
C TYR A 445 -2.38 18.64 11.23
N LEU A 446 -3.23 18.68 12.27
CA LEU A 446 -3.97 19.88 12.63
C LEU A 446 -3.04 21.00 13.15
N GLN A 447 -2.03 20.64 13.93
CA GLN A 447 -1.02 21.57 14.45
C GLN A 447 -0.10 22.13 13.36
N ASP A 448 0.17 21.38 12.28
CA ASP A 448 0.98 21.84 11.14
C ASP A 448 0.26 22.91 10.29
N LYS A 449 -1.08 23.07 10.43
CA LYS A 449 -1.78 24.26 9.92
C LYS A 449 -1.52 25.51 10.80
N THR A 450 -1.12 25.32 12.05
CA THR A 450 -0.80 26.41 13.00
C THR A 450 0.70 26.67 13.17
N ILE A 451 1.57 25.72 12.80
CA ILE A 451 3.03 25.87 12.89
C ILE A 451 3.55 26.39 11.55
N LYS A 452 3.33 27.68 11.31
CA LYS A 452 4.28 28.49 10.54
C LYS A 452 5.23 29.12 11.55
N PHE A 453 6.28 28.40 11.94
CA PHE A 453 7.43 29.07 12.53
C PHE A 453 8.07 29.88 11.41
N TRP A 454 7.90 31.20 11.53
CA TRP A 454 8.59 32.22 10.75
C TRP A 454 10.09 32.17 10.98
#